data_AF-A0A516SI83-F1
#
_entry.id   AF-A0A516SI83-F1
#
_cell.length_a   1.000
_cell.length_b   1.000
_cell.length_c   1.000
_cell.angle_alpha   90.00
_cell.angle_beta   90.00
_cell.angle_gamma   90.00
#
_symmetry.space_group_name_H-M   'P 1'
#
loop_
_entity.id
_entity.type
_entity.pdbx_description
1 polymer ?
#
loop_
_entity_poly.entity_id
_entity_poly.type
_entity_poly.pdbx_seq_one_letter_code
_entity_poly.pdbx_strand_id
1 'polypeptide(L)'
;MGRRAEREGESVPMLLGNAGHQKPARVGRSVSGQGEADPKTVRDEAWPAQPGQDGSGQSLLQRAGERVLAGLRRLYAKLHLQVNEGKTAVASAFGRKFLGFSLWGARGGEVKRKVASKALEKYKQRIRALTRRSGGRSLEQVIDRLKAYIPGWKGYFQLAQTPRVFRELDEWLRHRLRTLHLKHWKRGTTMYRELKRLGASEADAKRIAGNSRCWWRNGCGALNRVLPIAYFDRLGVPKLA
;
A
#
# COMPACT_ATOMS: atom_id res chain seq x y z
N MET A 1 -35.04 -26.06 -2.86
CA MET A 1 -34.77 -25.53 -1.50
C MET A 1 -33.43 -26.08 -1.03
N GLY A 2 -32.41 -25.23 -0.89
CA GLY A 2 -31.08 -25.63 -0.40
C GLY A 2 -30.53 -24.50 0.46
N ARG A 3 -30.50 -24.73 1.77
CA ARG A 3 -30.16 -23.71 2.78
C ARG A 3 -28.68 -23.36 2.72
N ARG A 4 -28.43 -22.06 2.60
CA ARG A 4 -27.13 -21.38 2.61
C ARG A 4 -26.71 -21.23 4.07
N ALA A 5 -25.67 -21.95 4.49
CA ALA A 5 -25.11 -21.79 5.83
C ALA A 5 -24.33 -20.46 5.89
N GLU A 6 -24.86 -19.54 6.69
CA GLU A 6 -24.24 -18.29 7.10
C GLU A 6 -23.06 -18.61 8.03
N ARG A 7 -21.89 -18.00 7.77
CA ARG A 7 -20.77 -18.00 8.70
C ARG A 7 -20.80 -16.68 9.44
N GLU A 8 -21.47 -16.65 10.57
CA GLU A 8 -21.28 -15.63 11.60
C GLU A 8 -19.95 -15.94 12.30
N GLY A 9 -19.02 -14.99 12.23
CA GLY A 9 -17.74 -15.07 12.91
C GLY A 9 -17.84 -14.37 14.25
N GLU A 10 -17.98 -15.12 15.32
CA GLU A 10 -17.73 -14.62 16.68
C GLU A 10 -16.22 -14.49 16.89
N SER A 11 -15.79 -13.26 17.18
CA SER A 11 -14.41 -12.94 17.52
C SER A 11 -14.19 -13.10 19.02
N VAL A 12 -13.53 -14.19 19.43
CA VAL A 12 -13.03 -14.35 20.81
C VAL A 12 -11.68 -13.63 20.92
N PRO A 13 -11.53 -12.62 21.82
CA PRO A 13 -10.26 -11.92 22.00
C PRO A 13 -9.26 -12.79 22.76
N MET A 14 -8.13 -13.14 22.12
CA MET A 14 -7.00 -13.79 22.79
C MET A 14 -6.13 -12.77 23.54
N LEU A 15 -6.03 -12.95 24.85
CA LEU A 15 -5.12 -12.27 25.75
C LEU A 15 -3.66 -12.60 25.40
N LEU A 16 -2.86 -11.60 25.02
CA LEU A 16 -1.43 -11.73 24.81
C LEU A 16 -0.70 -11.66 26.17
N GLY A 17 -0.12 -12.79 26.57
CA GLY A 17 0.80 -12.90 27.72
C GLY A 17 2.15 -12.24 27.45
N ASN A 18 2.72 -11.66 28.52
CA ASN A 18 3.95 -10.86 28.55
C ASN A 18 5.18 -11.55 27.94
N ALA A 19 5.92 -10.78 27.13
CA ALA A 19 7.21 -11.14 26.58
C ALA A 19 8.34 -10.93 27.62
N GLY A 20 8.95 -12.03 28.07
CA GLY A 20 10.17 -12.02 28.89
C GLY A 20 11.40 -11.66 28.07
N HIS A 21 12.10 -10.59 28.47
CA HIS A 21 13.42 -10.19 27.98
C HIS A 21 14.49 -11.24 28.31
N GLN A 22 15.23 -11.73 27.30
CA GLN A 22 16.50 -12.44 27.51
C GLN A 22 17.67 -11.44 27.58
N LYS A 23 18.50 -11.57 28.63
CA LYS A 23 19.73 -10.79 28.86
C LYS A 23 20.87 -11.28 27.97
N PRO A 24 21.77 -10.40 27.47
CA PRO A 24 22.99 -10.83 26.77
C PRO A 24 24.11 -11.28 27.73
N ALA A 25 24.84 -12.31 27.31
CA ALA A 25 25.99 -12.88 28.01
C ALA A 25 27.26 -12.00 27.91
N ARG A 26 28.11 -12.05 28.94
CA ARG A 26 29.38 -11.32 29.04
C ARG A 26 30.53 -12.04 28.30
N VAL A 27 31.37 -11.23 27.65
CA VAL A 27 32.67 -11.57 27.07
C VAL A 27 33.75 -11.50 28.16
N GLY A 28 34.68 -12.45 28.14
CA GLY A 28 35.93 -12.36 28.90
C GLY A 28 36.74 -13.66 28.91
N ARG A 29 37.81 -13.73 28.10
CA ARG A 29 39.05 -14.41 28.48
C ARG A 29 40.21 -13.88 27.64
N SER A 30 41.18 -13.31 28.34
CA SER A 30 42.52 -12.94 27.90
C SER A 30 43.46 -14.13 27.98
N VAL A 31 44.31 -14.34 26.97
CA VAL A 31 45.58 -15.06 27.12
C VAL A 31 46.65 -14.30 26.34
N SER A 32 47.72 -13.97 27.06
CA SER A 32 48.98 -13.38 26.60
C SER A 32 49.94 -14.45 26.08
N GLY A 33 50.72 -14.13 25.04
CA GLY A 33 51.90 -14.89 24.63
C GLY A 33 52.71 -14.13 23.59
N GLN A 34 53.87 -13.60 24.00
CA GLN A 34 54.89 -12.99 23.15
C GLN A 34 55.81 -14.07 22.55
N GLY A 35 56.29 -13.84 21.32
CA GLY A 35 57.37 -14.58 20.66
C GLY A 35 57.77 -13.86 19.37
N GLU A 36 59.04 -13.50 19.26
CA GLU A 36 59.67 -12.54 18.34
C GLU A 36 60.54 -13.23 17.25
N ALA A 37 60.97 -12.43 16.25
CA ALA A 37 61.95 -12.66 15.15
C ALA A 37 61.37 -13.15 13.79
N ASP A 38 61.74 -12.67 12.59
CA ASP A 38 62.48 -11.51 12.01
C ASP A 38 62.20 -11.55 10.47
N PRO A 39 62.48 -10.52 9.65
CA PRO A 39 61.84 -10.30 8.35
C PRO A 39 62.69 -10.77 7.16
N LYS A 40 62.06 -11.34 6.12
CA LYS A 40 62.62 -11.35 4.76
C LYS A 40 61.55 -11.16 3.68
N THR A 41 61.82 -10.13 2.89
CA THR A 41 61.22 -9.64 1.66
C THR A 41 60.95 -10.73 0.62
N VAL A 42 59.74 -10.78 0.04
CA VAL A 42 59.51 -11.06 -1.40
C VAL A 42 58.26 -10.28 -1.82
N ARG A 43 58.42 -9.41 -2.82
CA ARG A 43 57.30 -8.81 -3.55
C ARG A 43 56.83 -9.85 -4.55
N ASP A 44 55.55 -10.19 -4.53
CA ASP A 44 54.86 -10.77 -5.69
C ASP A 44 53.46 -10.16 -5.78
N GLU A 45 53.16 -9.66 -6.96
CA GLU A 45 51.94 -8.94 -7.31
C GLU A 45 50.73 -9.87 -7.20
N ALA A 46 49.90 -9.64 -6.19
CA ALA A 46 48.53 -10.14 -6.17
C ALA A 46 47.57 -8.94 -6.15
N TRP A 47 47.08 -8.60 -7.34
CA TRP A 47 45.94 -7.69 -7.50
C TRP A 47 44.82 -8.13 -6.54
N PRO A 48 44.21 -7.24 -5.73
CA PRO A 48 43.09 -7.66 -4.90
C PRO A 48 41.97 -8.13 -5.82
N ALA A 49 41.61 -9.40 -5.65
CA ALA A 49 40.51 -10.04 -6.34
C ALA A 49 39.30 -9.10 -6.39
N GLN A 50 38.83 -8.80 -7.59
CA GLN A 50 37.54 -8.14 -7.77
C GLN A 50 36.48 -8.95 -7.03
N PRO A 51 35.47 -8.32 -6.39
CA PRO A 51 34.41 -9.04 -5.71
C PRO A 51 33.68 -9.94 -6.73
N GLY A 52 34.02 -11.22 -6.70
CA GLY A 52 33.34 -12.26 -7.44
C GLY A 52 31.92 -12.38 -6.93
N GLN A 53 30.98 -12.55 -7.85
CA GLN A 53 29.57 -12.78 -7.60
C GLN A 53 29.36 -13.96 -6.63
N ASP A 54 29.16 -13.65 -5.35
CA ASP A 54 28.94 -14.59 -4.26
C ASP A 54 27.45 -14.94 -4.12
N GLY A 55 26.97 -15.79 -5.05
CA GLY A 55 25.68 -16.47 -4.97
C GLY A 55 25.58 -17.56 -3.88
N SER A 56 26.62 -17.74 -3.07
CA SER A 56 26.73 -18.81 -2.05
C SER A 56 25.92 -18.54 -0.79
N GLY A 57 25.88 -17.28 -0.32
CA GLY A 57 25.16 -16.91 0.91
C GLY A 57 23.63 -16.99 0.79
N GLN A 58 23.08 -16.60 -0.37
CA GLN A 58 21.63 -16.68 -0.63
C GLN A 58 21.15 -18.14 -0.70
N SER A 59 21.97 -19.02 -1.27
CA SER A 59 21.69 -20.46 -1.38
C SER A 59 21.63 -21.14 0.00
N LEU A 60 22.51 -20.80 0.94
CA LEU A 60 22.50 -21.37 2.29
C LEU A 60 21.28 -20.94 3.11
N LEU A 61 20.92 -19.65 3.07
CA LEU A 61 19.71 -19.14 3.73
C LEU A 61 18.44 -19.77 3.16
N GLN A 62 18.39 -20.00 1.85
CA GLN A 62 17.27 -20.66 1.20
C GLN A 62 17.13 -22.14 1.63
N ARG A 63 18.24 -22.90 1.62
CA ARG A 63 18.26 -24.30 2.10
C ARG A 63 17.87 -24.42 3.56
N ALA A 64 18.32 -23.48 4.40
CA ALA A 64 17.91 -23.43 5.81
C ALA A 64 16.40 -23.17 5.96
N GLY A 65 15.84 -22.24 5.19
CA GLY A 65 14.40 -21.97 5.17
C GLY A 65 13.57 -23.16 4.69
N GLU A 66 14.02 -23.87 3.66
CA GLU A 66 13.35 -25.07 3.14
C GLU A 66 13.32 -26.20 4.17
N ARG A 67 14.42 -26.38 4.92
CA ARG A 67 14.48 -27.33 6.04
C ARG A 67 13.46 -27.00 7.13
N VAL A 68 13.36 -25.73 7.51
CA VAL A 68 12.36 -25.28 8.50
C VAL A 68 10.94 -25.50 7.98
N LEU A 69 10.67 -25.17 6.71
CA LEU A 69 9.36 -25.39 6.10
C LEU A 69 8.97 -26.87 6.07
N ALA A 70 9.92 -27.76 5.76
CA ALA A 70 9.71 -29.21 5.81
C ALA A 70 9.38 -29.70 7.24
N GLY A 71 10.05 -29.15 8.26
CA GLY A 71 9.72 -29.41 9.66
C GLY A 71 8.31 -28.96 10.04
N LEU A 72 7.92 -27.74 9.64
CA LEU A 72 6.58 -27.20 9.88
C LEU A 72 5.50 -28.05 9.19
N ARG A 73 5.72 -28.50 7.96
CA ARG A 73 4.79 -29.43 7.26
C ARG A 73 4.52 -30.69 8.08
N ARG A 74 5.58 -31.30 8.65
CA ARG A 74 5.45 -32.50 9.49
C ARG A 74 4.65 -32.23 10.77
N LEU A 75 4.89 -31.08 11.42
CA LEU A 75 4.15 -30.69 12.62
C LEU A 75 2.66 -30.43 12.32
N TYR A 76 2.35 -29.70 11.24
CA TYR A 76 0.96 -29.46 10.84
C TYR A 76 0.24 -30.73 10.40
N ALA A 77 0.94 -31.68 9.75
CA ALA A 77 0.36 -32.97 9.40
C ALA A 77 -0.08 -33.78 10.64
N LYS A 78 0.69 -33.72 11.75
CA LYS A 78 0.29 -34.33 13.04
C LYS A 78 -0.97 -33.68 13.63
N LEU A 79 -1.21 -32.41 13.33
CA LEU A 79 -2.43 -31.68 13.71
C LEU A 79 -3.55 -31.83 12.66
N HIS A 80 -3.36 -32.69 11.66
CA HIS A 80 -4.30 -32.88 10.53
C HIS A 80 -4.59 -31.60 9.73
N LEU A 81 -3.62 -30.66 9.67
CA LEU A 81 -3.72 -29.42 8.91
C LEU A 81 -2.90 -29.49 7.61
N GLN A 82 -3.50 -29.06 6.50
CA GLN A 82 -2.84 -28.98 5.21
C GLN A 82 -2.25 -27.59 4.95
N VAL A 83 -0.97 -27.54 4.56
CA VAL A 83 -0.30 -26.31 4.15
C VAL A 83 -0.76 -25.92 2.75
N ASN A 84 -1.07 -24.63 2.55
CA ASN A 84 -1.40 -24.12 1.24
C ASN A 84 -0.13 -23.85 0.42
N GLU A 85 0.23 -24.80 -0.43
CA GLU A 85 1.45 -24.75 -1.25
C GLU A 85 1.45 -23.57 -2.25
N GLY A 86 0.28 -23.13 -2.71
CA GLY A 86 0.17 -21.95 -3.58
C GLY A 86 0.48 -20.62 -2.87
N LYS A 87 0.45 -20.58 -1.53
CA LYS A 87 0.74 -19.37 -0.74
C LYS A 87 2.09 -19.42 -0.04
N THR A 88 2.55 -20.62 0.29
CA THR A 88 3.73 -20.87 1.11
C THR A 88 4.95 -21.00 0.22
N ALA A 89 5.99 -20.21 0.49
CA ALA A 89 7.25 -20.29 -0.27
C ALA A 89 8.40 -19.77 0.59
N VAL A 90 9.56 -20.41 0.46
CA VAL A 90 10.83 -19.87 0.94
C VAL A 90 11.40 -19.04 -0.19
N ALA A 91 11.30 -17.72 -0.06
CA ALA A 91 11.71 -16.78 -1.08
C ALA A 91 12.02 -15.42 -0.44
N SER A 92 12.64 -14.53 -1.21
CA SER A 92 12.86 -13.15 -0.80
C SER A 92 11.56 -12.49 -0.31
N ALA A 93 11.65 -11.78 0.82
CA ALA A 93 10.54 -11.02 1.38
C ALA A 93 10.20 -9.79 0.51
N PHE A 94 11.15 -9.29 -0.28
CA PHE A 94 10.94 -8.20 -1.21
C PHE A 94 10.03 -8.66 -2.36
N GLY A 95 9.06 -7.82 -2.73
CA GLY A 95 8.10 -8.13 -3.80
C GLY A 95 6.96 -9.08 -3.41
N ARG A 96 7.04 -9.79 -2.27
CA ARG A 96 5.90 -10.56 -1.74
C ARG A 96 4.98 -9.68 -0.90
N LYS A 97 3.70 -10.05 -0.88
CA LYS A 97 2.68 -9.37 -0.09
C LYS A 97 2.50 -10.05 1.27
N PHE A 98 2.45 -9.26 2.33
CA PHE A 98 2.15 -9.72 3.68
C PHE A 98 1.22 -8.72 4.35
N LEU A 99 0.05 -9.18 4.83
CA LEU A 99 -0.97 -8.34 5.47
C LEU A 99 -1.34 -7.06 4.69
N GLY A 100 -1.33 -7.12 3.35
CA GLY A 100 -1.62 -5.96 2.50
C GLY A 100 -0.45 -4.98 2.32
N PHE A 101 0.70 -5.24 2.93
CA PHE A 101 1.96 -4.55 2.68
C PHE A 101 2.85 -5.37 1.74
N SER A 102 3.89 -4.73 1.21
CA SER A 102 5.03 -5.38 0.57
C SER A 102 6.30 -4.61 0.90
N LEU A 103 7.43 -5.29 0.91
CA LEU A 103 8.73 -4.66 1.19
C LEU A 103 9.40 -4.24 -0.11
N TRP A 104 10.13 -3.12 -0.06
CA TRP A 104 10.99 -2.65 -1.13
C TRP A 104 12.28 -2.07 -0.55
N GLY A 105 13.39 -2.27 -1.26
CA GLY A 105 14.68 -1.68 -0.88
C GLY A 105 14.78 -0.26 -1.42
N ALA A 106 15.04 0.70 -0.53
CA ALA A 106 15.32 2.08 -0.91
C ALA A 106 16.80 2.25 -1.31
N ARG A 107 17.11 3.39 -1.94
CA ARG A 107 18.51 3.81 -2.14
C ARG A 107 19.20 3.86 -0.78
N GLY A 108 20.33 3.18 -0.65
CA GLY A 108 21.07 3.06 0.62
C GLY A 108 20.80 1.79 1.43
N GLY A 109 20.04 0.82 0.90
CA GLY A 109 19.84 -0.48 1.55
C GLY A 109 18.75 -0.50 2.63
N GLU A 110 18.09 0.62 2.91
CA GLU A 110 16.97 0.68 3.85
C GLU A 110 15.76 -0.11 3.36
N VAL A 111 15.20 -0.97 4.21
CA VAL A 111 13.97 -1.71 3.92
C VAL A 111 12.75 -0.86 4.25
N LYS A 112 11.95 -0.55 3.23
CA LYS A 112 10.74 0.25 3.37
C LYS A 112 9.48 -0.57 3.10
N ARG A 113 8.39 -0.17 3.73
CA ARG A 113 7.05 -0.76 3.56
C ARG A 113 6.28 0.04 2.52
N LYS A 114 5.69 -0.64 1.54
CA LYS A 114 4.71 -0.05 0.62
C LYS A 114 3.38 -0.78 0.71
N VAL A 115 2.30 -0.09 0.40
CA VAL A 115 0.99 -0.72 0.23
C VAL A 115 1.07 -1.70 -0.94
N ALA A 116 0.64 -2.94 -0.73
CA ALA A 116 0.65 -3.94 -1.79
C ALA A 116 -0.32 -3.54 -2.91
N SER A 117 0.02 -3.85 -4.16
CA SER A 117 -0.81 -3.56 -5.34
C SER A 117 -2.25 -4.07 -5.18
N LYS A 118 -2.42 -5.28 -4.64
CA LYS A 118 -3.75 -5.87 -4.38
C LYS A 118 -4.57 -5.05 -3.38
N ALA A 119 -3.95 -4.42 -2.38
CA ALA A 119 -4.64 -3.56 -1.42
C ALA A 119 -5.05 -2.22 -2.06
N LEU A 120 -4.19 -1.64 -2.91
CA LEU A 120 -4.51 -0.45 -3.69
C LEU A 120 -5.67 -0.69 -4.67
N GLU A 121 -5.71 -1.85 -5.34
CA GLU A 121 -6.81 -2.19 -6.23
C GLU A 121 -8.12 -2.39 -5.46
N LYS A 122 -8.09 -3.04 -4.30
CA LYS A 122 -9.27 -3.14 -3.42
C LYS A 122 -9.77 -1.77 -2.97
N TYR A 123 -8.87 -0.84 -2.62
CA TYR A 123 -9.22 0.54 -2.30
C TYR A 123 -9.93 1.21 -3.48
N LYS A 124 -9.32 1.20 -4.67
CA LYS A 124 -9.91 1.79 -5.88
C LYS A 124 -11.26 1.17 -6.22
N GLN A 125 -11.41 -0.16 -6.09
CA GLN A 125 -12.68 -0.85 -6.29
C GLN A 125 -13.74 -0.38 -5.29
N ARG A 126 -13.40 -0.27 -4.01
CA ARG A 126 -14.33 0.22 -2.98
C ARG A 126 -14.76 1.65 -3.24
N ILE A 127 -13.83 2.54 -3.56
CA ILE A 127 -14.13 3.94 -3.92
C ILE A 127 -15.01 4.00 -5.17
N ARG A 128 -14.77 3.17 -6.20
CA ARG A 128 -15.64 3.08 -7.38
C ARG A 128 -17.07 2.69 -7.02
N ALA A 129 -17.25 1.74 -6.10
CA ALA A 129 -18.57 1.32 -5.63
C ALA A 129 -19.29 2.44 -4.84
N LEU A 130 -18.56 3.17 -3.99
CA LEU A 130 -19.11 4.29 -3.22
C LEU A 130 -19.48 5.49 -4.12
N THR A 131 -18.65 5.77 -5.13
CA THR A 131 -18.83 6.89 -6.08
C THR A 131 -19.53 6.47 -7.36
N ARG A 132 -20.45 5.50 -7.29
CA ARG A 132 -21.14 4.95 -8.48
C ARG A 132 -22.10 5.99 -9.07
N ARG A 133 -21.91 6.30 -10.36
CA ARG A 133 -22.69 7.30 -11.13
C ARG A 133 -24.18 6.99 -11.29
N SER A 134 -24.59 5.74 -11.12
CA SER A 134 -25.99 5.28 -11.22
C SER A 134 -26.67 5.09 -9.86
N GLY A 135 -26.08 5.61 -8.79
CA GLY A 135 -26.53 5.33 -7.42
C GLY A 135 -27.71 6.15 -6.90
N GLY A 136 -28.13 7.20 -7.60
CA GLY A 136 -29.22 8.10 -7.15
C GLY A 136 -28.94 8.85 -5.84
N ARG A 137 -27.68 8.87 -5.38
CA ARG A 137 -27.29 9.48 -4.10
C ARG A 137 -26.90 10.93 -4.28
N SER A 138 -27.20 11.75 -3.27
CA SER A 138 -26.68 13.11 -3.21
C SER A 138 -25.15 13.08 -3.04
N LEU A 139 -24.49 14.20 -3.29
CA LEU A 139 -23.06 14.27 -3.09
C LEU A 139 -22.71 14.17 -1.59
N GLU A 140 -23.48 14.79 -0.70
CA GLU A 140 -23.25 14.71 0.74
C GLU A 140 -23.26 13.25 1.21
N GLN A 141 -24.27 12.47 0.78
CA GLN A 141 -24.37 11.04 1.10
C GLN A 141 -23.18 10.22 0.60
N VAL A 142 -22.61 10.58 -0.55
CA VAL A 142 -21.39 9.93 -1.05
C VAL A 142 -20.20 10.30 -0.18
N ILE A 143 -20.08 11.58 0.20
CA ILE A 143 -19.00 12.06 1.07
C ILE A 143 -19.06 11.43 2.46
N ASP A 144 -20.24 11.27 3.06
CA ASP A 144 -20.37 10.66 4.38
C ASP A 144 -19.92 9.19 4.38
N ARG A 145 -20.24 8.46 3.31
CA ARG A 145 -19.72 7.09 3.12
C ARG A 145 -18.20 7.05 2.93
N LEU A 146 -17.64 8.06 2.29
CA LEU A 146 -16.19 8.20 2.15
C LEU A 146 -15.53 8.51 3.50
N LYS A 147 -16.12 9.39 4.31
CA LYS A 147 -15.69 9.71 5.68
C LYS A 147 -15.68 8.48 6.59
N ALA A 148 -16.62 7.55 6.42
CA ALA A 148 -16.64 6.30 7.19
C ALA A 148 -15.51 5.32 6.79
N TYR A 149 -15.10 5.32 5.52
CA TYR A 149 -14.17 4.31 4.99
C TYR A 149 -12.70 4.76 4.98
N ILE A 150 -12.43 5.97 4.49
CA ILE A 150 -11.07 6.44 4.19
C ILE A 150 -10.20 6.56 5.44
N PRO A 151 -10.66 7.11 6.58
CA PRO A 151 -9.85 7.20 7.79
C PRO A 151 -9.39 5.83 8.32
N GLY A 152 -10.28 4.83 8.32
CA GLY A 152 -9.94 3.47 8.74
C GLY A 152 -8.90 2.82 7.81
N TRP A 153 -9.06 3.02 6.50
CA TRP A 153 -8.08 2.54 5.53
C TRP A 153 -6.72 3.24 5.66
N LYS A 154 -6.73 4.57 5.87
CA LYS A 154 -5.52 5.38 6.11
C LYS A 154 -4.81 4.93 7.39
N GLY A 155 -5.54 4.76 8.49
CA GLY A 155 -5.01 4.31 9.77
C GLY A 155 -4.35 2.94 9.66
N TYR A 156 -4.96 1.99 8.94
CA TYR A 156 -4.36 0.67 8.72
C TYR A 156 -3.04 0.76 7.93
N PHE A 157 -2.99 1.59 6.89
CA PHE A 157 -1.82 1.73 6.02
C PHE A 157 -0.84 2.85 6.42
N GLN A 158 -1.01 3.48 7.58
CA GLN A 158 -0.18 4.61 8.04
C GLN A 158 1.32 4.26 8.14
N LEU A 159 1.63 2.98 8.33
CA LEU A 159 3.00 2.46 8.39
C LEU A 159 3.68 2.35 7.02
N ALA A 160 2.95 2.54 5.92
CA ALA A 160 3.50 2.52 4.57
C ALA A 160 4.26 3.81 4.27
N GLN A 161 5.53 3.68 3.89
CA GLN A 161 6.42 4.79 3.54
C GLN A 161 6.29 5.10 2.03
N THR A 162 5.08 5.41 1.59
CA THR A 162 4.76 5.71 0.18
C THR A 162 3.89 6.97 0.05
N PRO A 163 4.41 8.16 0.39
CA PRO A 163 3.63 9.41 0.36
C PRO A 163 3.09 9.74 -1.04
N ARG A 164 3.88 9.45 -2.09
CA ARG A 164 3.46 9.64 -3.48
C ARG A 164 2.19 8.85 -3.82
N VAL A 165 2.08 7.61 -3.34
CA VAL A 165 0.91 6.76 -3.59
C VAL A 165 -0.33 7.35 -2.93
N PHE A 166 -0.22 7.86 -1.70
CA PHE A 166 -1.35 8.52 -1.03
C PHE A 166 -1.80 9.77 -1.77
N ARG A 167 -0.86 10.60 -2.27
CA ARG A 167 -1.18 11.77 -3.09
C ARG A 167 -1.89 11.40 -4.39
N GLU A 168 -1.38 10.39 -5.11
CA GLU A 168 -2.00 9.89 -6.35
C GLU A 168 -3.43 9.35 -6.11
N LEU A 169 -3.66 8.70 -4.97
CA LEU A 169 -5.00 8.24 -4.59
C LEU A 169 -5.95 9.41 -4.28
N ASP A 170 -5.48 10.46 -3.60
CA ASP A 170 -6.27 11.67 -3.33
C ASP A 170 -6.60 12.43 -4.61
N GLU A 171 -5.62 12.61 -5.51
CA GLU A 171 -5.83 13.22 -6.83
C GLU A 171 -6.89 12.44 -7.63
N TRP A 172 -6.78 11.11 -7.65
CA TRP A 172 -7.74 10.24 -8.32
C TRP A 172 -9.14 10.29 -7.69
N LEU A 173 -9.25 10.32 -6.36
CA LEU A 173 -10.52 10.46 -5.65
C LEU A 173 -11.21 11.79 -6.00
N ARG A 174 -10.47 12.91 -5.95
CA ARG A 174 -11.00 14.24 -6.26
C ARG A 174 -11.42 14.34 -7.72
N HIS A 175 -10.65 13.76 -8.64
CA HIS A 175 -11.06 13.67 -10.04
C HIS A 175 -12.41 12.94 -10.17
N ARG A 176 -12.59 11.79 -9.49
CA ARG A 176 -13.87 11.07 -9.50
C ARG A 176 -15.02 11.91 -8.97
N LEU A 177 -14.84 12.61 -7.84
CA LEU A 177 -15.88 13.47 -7.27
C LEU A 177 -16.26 14.61 -8.22
N ARG A 178 -15.29 15.23 -8.92
CA ARG A 178 -15.58 16.21 -9.98
C ARG A 178 -16.42 15.63 -11.10
N THR A 179 -16.09 14.42 -11.57
CA THR A 179 -16.89 13.75 -12.61
C THR A 179 -18.31 13.42 -12.13
N LEU A 180 -18.48 13.13 -10.83
CA LEU A 180 -19.78 12.87 -10.22
C LEU A 180 -20.63 14.14 -10.16
N HIS A 181 -20.04 15.28 -9.81
CA HIS A 181 -20.69 16.59 -9.88
C HIS A 181 -21.24 16.89 -11.27
N LEU A 182 -20.40 16.76 -12.30
CA LEU A 182 -20.85 16.95 -13.69
C LEU A 182 -22.00 16.01 -14.04
N LYS A 183 -21.90 14.75 -13.59
CA LYS A 183 -22.96 13.77 -13.82
C LYS A 183 -24.28 14.17 -13.16
N HIS A 184 -24.25 14.74 -11.95
CA HIS A 184 -25.44 15.21 -11.26
C HIS A 184 -26.10 16.38 -12.01
N TRP A 185 -25.32 17.30 -12.57
CA TRP A 185 -25.87 18.37 -13.41
C TRP A 185 -26.50 17.88 -14.72
N LYS A 186 -25.97 16.78 -15.28
CA LYS A 186 -26.50 16.00 -16.42
C LYS A 186 -26.61 16.76 -17.77
N ARG A 187 -27.16 17.97 -17.79
CA ARG A 187 -27.39 18.83 -18.96
C ARG A 187 -26.36 19.95 -19.03
N GLY A 188 -25.82 20.22 -20.22
CA GLY A 188 -24.82 21.27 -20.43
C GLY A 188 -25.31 22.67 -20.00
N THR A 189 -26.58 22.98 -20.20
CA THR A 189 -27.18 24.25 -19.74
C THR A 189 -27.13 24.40 -18.22
N THR A 190 -27.46 23.34 -17.48
CA THR A 190 -27.33 23.30 -16.02
C THR A 190 -25.87 23.40 -15.60
N MET A 191 -24.96 22.67 -16.27
CA MET A 191 -23.52 22.78 -15.99
C MET A 191 -23.03 24.21 -16.16
N TYR A 192 -23.37 24.88 -17.26
CA TYR A 192 -22.98 26.27 -17.52
C TYR A 192 -23.43 27.20 -16.39
N ARG A 193 -24.72 27.11 -16.02
CA ARG A 193 -25.31 27.94 -14.96
C ARG A 193 -24.63 27.71 -13.61
N GLU A 194 -24.46 26.46 -13.20
CA GLU A 194 -23.84 26.13 -11.91
C GLU A 194 -22.34 26.49 -11.90
N LEU A 195 -21.62 26.31 -13.02
CA LEU A 195 -20.22 26.73 -13.14
C LEU A 195 -20.07 28.25 -13.01
N LYS A 196 -20.94 29.03 -13.67
CA LYS A 196 -20.96 30.50 -13.53
C LYS A 196 -21.26 30.92 -12.09
N ARG A 197 -22.21 30.26 -11.42
CA ARG A 197 -22.51 30.49 -10.00
C ARG A 197 -21.32 30.18 -9.09
N LEU A 198 -20.51 29.17 -9.43
CA LEU A 198 -19.28 28.84 -8.72
C LEU A 198 -18.09 29.73 -9.09
N GLY A 199 -18.29 30.78 -9.90
CA GLY A 199 -17.25 31.75 -10.26
C GLY A 199 -16.40 31.36 -11.47
N ALA A 200 -16.84 30.41 -12.29
CA ALA A 200 -16.11 30.06 -13.52
C ALA A 200 -16.11 31.22 -14.53
N SER A 201 -14.98 31.36 -15.25
CA SER A 201 -14.91 32.23 -16.43
C SER A 201 -15.92 31.76 -17.48
N GLU A 202 -16.41 32.70 -18.30
CA GLU A 202 -17.39 32.35 -19.34
C GLU A 202 -16.83 31.35 -20.35
N ALA A 203 -15.56 31.52 -20.75
CA ALA A 203 -14.86 30.61 -21.63
C ALA A 203 -14.76 29.19 -21.04
N ASP A 204 -14.40 29.05 -19.76
CA ASP A 204 -14.30 27.74 -19.11
C ASP A 204 -15.68 27.10 -18.93
N ALA A 205 -16.69 27.89 -18.54
CA ALA A 205 -18.06 27.40 -18.38
C ALA A 205 -18.63 26.90 -19.72
N LYS A 206 -18.48 27.67 -20.82
CA LYS A 206 -18.89 27.28 -22.17
C LYS A 206 -18.17 26.01 -22.63
N ARG A 207 -16.85 25.93 -22.43
CA ARG A 207 -16.05 24.76 -22.82
C ARG A 207 -16.47 23.48 -22.09
N ILE A 208 -16.71 23.56 -20.79
CA ILE A 208 -17.15 22.39 -20.00
C ILE A 208 -18.58 21.98 -20.37
N ALA A 209 -19.48 22.96 -20.53
CA ALA A 209 -20.88 22.73 -20.89
C ALA A 209 -21.04 22.14 -22.29
N GLY A 210 -20.27 22.62 -23.27
CA GLY A 210 -20.26 22.06 -24.64
C GLY A 210 -19.82 20.60 -24.66
N ASN A 211 -18.90 20.22 -23.76
CA ASN A 211 -18.44 18.85 -23.60
C ASN A 211 -19.26 18.04 -22.57
N SER A 212 -20.54 18.36 -22.37
CA SER A 212 -21.38 17.79 -21.29
C SER A 212 -21.55 16.26 -21.32
N ARG A 213 -21.21 15.57 -22.42
CA ARG A 213 -21.22 14.10 -22.50
C ARG A 213 -19.88 13.44 -22.12
N CYS A 214 -18.80 14.22 -22.02
CA CYS A 214 -17.43 13.75 -21.79
C CYS A 214 -16.97 13.98 -20.34
N TRP A 215 -17.70 13.45 -19.35
CA TRP A 215 -17.49 13.78 -17.93
C TRP A 215 -16.08 13.49 -17.42
N TRP A 216 -15.47 12.37 -17.82
CA TRP A 216 -14.12 12.01 -17.37
C TRP A 216 -13.07 12.99 -17.91
N ARG A 217 -13.13 13.32 -19.20
CA ARG A 217 -12.25 14.33 -19.81
C ARG A 217 -12.45 15.72 -19.19
N ASN A 218 -13.69 16.09 -18.86
CA ASN A 218 -13.97 17.37 -18.20
C ASN A 218 -13.61 17.39 -16.72
N GLY A 219 -13.35 16.23 -16.10
CA GLY A 219 -12.96 16.11 -14.70
C GLY A 219 -11.57 16.69 -14.37
N CYS A 220 -10.81 17.15 -15.37
CA CYS A 220 -9.49 17.73 -15.25
C CYS A 220 -9.41 19.13 -15.90
N GLY A 221 -8.23 19.77 -15.84
CA GLY A 221 -8.01 21.07 -16.48
C GLY A 221 -8.81 22.19 -15.82
N ALA A 222 -9.69 22.85 -16.59
CA ALA A 222 -10.46 24.00 -16.10
C ALA A 222 -11.33 23.70 -14.88
N LEU A 223 -11.87 22.49 -14.78
CA LEU A 223 -12.71 22.14 -13.64
C LEU A 223 -11.91 22.07 -12.33
N ASN A 224 -10.58 21.91 -12.39
CA ASN A 224 -9.75 22.00 -11.19
C ASN A 224 -9.71 23.42 -10.61
N ARG A 225 -9.89 24.45 -11.45
CA ARG A 225 -9.96 25.85 -11.02
C ARG A 225 -11.31 26.18 -10.38
N VAL A 226 -12.39 25.66 -10.96
CA VAL A 226 -13.77 25.91 -10.48
C VAL A 226 -14.13 25.05 -9.27
N LEU A 227 -13.69 23.79 -9.24
CA LEU A 227 -13.84 22.86 -8.12
C LEU A 227 -12.44 22.54 -7.54
N PRO A 228 -11.82 23.49 -6.83
CA PRO A 228 -10.48 23.31 -6.26
C PRO A 228 -10.48 22.29 -5.13
N ILE A 229 -9.29 21.91 -4.67
CA ILE A 229 -9.12 21.04 -3.49
C ILE A 229 -9.88 21.60 -2.28
N ALA A 230 -9.78 22.92 -2.05
CA ALA A 230 -10.47 23.62 -0.98
C ALA A 230 -12.00 23.48 -1.01
N TYR A 231 -12.61 23.35 -2.20
CA TYR A 231 -14.05 23.13 -2.31
C TYR A 231 -14.46 21.79 -1.67
N PHE A 232 -13.73 20.72 -1.99
CA PHE A 232 -13.99 19.40 -1.43
C PHE A 232 -13.60 19.31 0.05
N ASP A 233 -12.60 20.09 0.47
CA ASP A 233 -12.21 20.16 1.88
C ASP A 233 -13.32 20.80 2.72
N ARG A 234 -14.00 21.85 2.21
CA ARG A 234 -15.19 22.44 2.84
C ARG A 234 -16.37 21.47 2.94
N LEU A 235 -16.50 20.54 1.99
CA LEU A 235 -17.49 19.47 2.06
C LEU A 235 -17.10 18.33 3.03
N GLY A 236 -15.88 18.36 3.56
CA GLY A 236 -15.35 17.35 4.49
C GLY A 236 -14.88 16.07 3.81
N VAL A 237 -14.45 16.14 2.55
CA VAL A 237 -13.82 14.98 1.90
C VAL A 237 -12.51 14.64 2.64
N PRO A 238 -12.34 13.40 3.15
CA PRO A 238 -11.16 13.02 3.91
C PRO A 238 -9.90 12.99 3.01
N LYS A 239 -8.74 13.31 3.60
CA LYS A 239 -7.42 13.33 2.93
C LYS A 239 -6.55 12.15 3.34
N LEU A 240 -5.94 11.49 2.36
CA LEU A 240 -4.93 10.46 2.57
C LEU A 240 -3.53 11.05 2.78
N ALA A 241 -3.19 12.11 2.05
CA ALA A 241 -1.92 12.84 2.19
C ALA A 241 -2.04 14.03 3.15
#